data_AF-A0A947QUT4-F1
#
_entry.id   AF-A0A947QUT4-F1
#
_cell.length_a   1.000
_cell.length_b   1.000
_cell.length_c   1.000
_cell.angle_alpha   90.00
_cell.angle_beta   90.00
_cell.angle_gamma   90.00
#
_symmetry.space_group_name_H-M   'P 1'
#
loop_
_entity.id
_entity.type
_entity.pdbx_description
1 polymer ?
#
loop_
_entity_poly.entity_id
_entity_poly.type
_entity_poly.pdbx_seq_one_letter_code
_entity_poly.pdbx_strand_id
1 'polypeptide(L)'
;MPNFTNKLTENTQTIFAVNQFGLYAISITVRCRGSNDLKIEIDGRSFREVPPEKNVQTYDIPSAWNGSKLGGLKKTIVFLLKLDEGEHTISFVPRGWVTIEEWSYRFIENPSEIEFVIDQQAEDGDKRPWLTFVLVDLPLRSVTAEASVSWHLFDGDDVKLIIDNEVEVNPNSRFWRNWVWHAVPRQIFDGPRKNRKTVVKDLPLGLHYVELWADKTPTLHQVELNLGGFELKPESKRVPTESDPRWTENFADDPDQIILARALFGEARNTLVPDEARIAIGWVVKNRVASNRWSNTYWEVITKPAQFSAFNIGDSNRLYVEDPLHTGNQIDKKAWEHANKISGKIVSNELLDPTQGANHYYDDSISTPSWAKDHKPTFTATYINQYNKKASIFFYNL
;
A
#
# COMPACT_ATOMS: atom_id res chain seq x y z
N MET A 1 -14.85 -7.42 -18.59
CA MET A 1 -14.82 -7.78 -17.16
C MET A 1 -14.91 -9.30 -17.06
N PRO A 2 -14.15 -9.98 -16.19
CA PRO A 2 -14.36 -11.40 -15.94
C PRO A 2 -15.76 -11.58 -15.35
N ASN A 3 -16.63 -12.30 -16.05
CA ASN A 3 -17.95 -12.67 -15.53
C ASN A 3 -17.75 -13.68 -14.38
N PHE A 4 -17.82 -13.22 -13.13
CA PHE A 4 -17.88 -14.08 -11.95
C PHE A 4 -19.28 -14.73 -11.83
N THR A 5 -19.77 -15.38 -12.88
CA THR A 5 -21.04 -16.12 -12.83
C THR A 5 -20.93 -17.44 -12.06
N ASN A 6 -19.71 -17.79 -11.61
CA ASN A 6 -19.42 -19.04 -10.90
C ASN A 6 -19.05 -18.77 -9.44
N LYS A 7 -19.42 -19.71 -8.58
CA LYS A 7 -19.05 -19.72 -7.16
C LYS A 7 -17.53 -19.63 -7.03
N LEU A 8 -17.05 -18.70 -6.21
CA LEU A 8 -15.65 -18.58 -5.86
C LEU A 8 -15.37 -19.44 -4.62
N THR A 9 -14.45 -20.39 -4.75
CA THR A 9 -14.06 -21.34 -3.69
C THR A 9 -12.60 -21.21 -3.26
N GLU A 10 -11.78 -20.52 -4.06
CA GLU A 10 -10.35 -20.38 -3.85
C GLU A 10 -9.95 -18.91 -3.93
N ASN A 11 -8.80 -18.60 -3.32
CA ASN A 11 -8.24 -17.26 -3.39
C ASN A 11 -8.00 -16.89 -4.85
N THR A 12 -8.54 -15.75 -5.26
CA THR A 12 -8.40 -15.25 -6.63
C THR A 12 -7.99 -13.79 -6.58
N GLN A 13 -6.99 -13.43 -7.36
CA GLN A 13 -6.55 -12.05 -7.54
C GLN A 13 -6.99 -11.55 -8.91
N THR A 14 -7.49 -10.33 -8.96
CA THR A 14 -7.74 -9.61 -10.21
C THR A 14 -6.90 -8.34 -10.25
N ILE A 15 -6.45 -7.99 -11.44
CA ILE A 15 -5.66 -6.78 -11.70
C ILE A 15 -6.59 -5.78 -12.39
N PHE A 16 -6.55 -4.53 -11.97
CA PHE A 16 -7.19 -3.40 -12.65
C PHE A 16 -6.22 -2.23 -12.72
N ALA A 17 -6.36 -1.37 -13.72
CA ALA A 17 -5.49 -0.23 -13.89
C ALA A 17 -6.28 1.07 -13.77
N VAL A 18 -5.67 2.09 -13.18
CA VAL A 18 -6.18 3.45 -13.16
C VAL A 18 -5.21 4.38 -13.87
N ASN A 19 -5.74 5.41 -14.53
CA ASN A 19 -5.01 6.27 -15.46
C ASN A 19 -4.52 7.59 -14.84
N GLN A 20 -4.78 7.81 -13.55
CA GLN A 20 -4.32 8.98 -12.82
C GLN A 20 -4.34 8.71 -11.32
N PHE A 21 -3.51 9.46 -10.58
CA PHE A 21 -3.60 9.48 -9.13
C PHE A 21 -4.92 10.12 -8.67
N GLY A 22 -5.54 9.56 -7.63
CA GLY A 22 -6.56 10.26 -6.87
C GLY A 22 -7.44 9.33 -6.03
N LEU A 23 -8.62 9.81 -5.66
CA LEU A 23 -9.56 9.04 -4.85
C LEU A 23 -10.46 8.19 -5.75
N TYR A 24 -10.56 6.90 -5.44
CA TYR A 24 -11.40 5.96 -6.16
C TYR A 24 -12.41 5.31 -5.22
N ALA A 25 -13.59 4.99 -5.76
CA ALA A 25 -14.58 4.13 -5.13
C ALA A 25 -14.57 2.77 -5.83
N ILE A 26 -14.21 1.71 -5.11
CA ILE A 26 -14.31 0.31 -5.56
C ILE A 26 -15.56 -0.30 -4.92
N SER A 27 -16.56 -0.62 -5.72
CA SER A 27 -17.83 -1.20 -5.26
C SER A 27 -17.86 -2.69 -5.55
N ILE A 28 -18.20 -3.52 -4.56
CA ILE A 28 -18.27 -4.98 -4.69
C ILE A 28 -19.57 -5.46 -4.05
N THR A 29 -20.33 -6.27 -4.76
CA THR A 29 -21.59 -6.87 -4.29
C THR A 29 -21.47 -8.38 -4.25
N VAL A 30 -21.71 -8.97 -3.07
CA VAL A 30 -21.50 -10.40 -2.82
C VAL A 30 -22.66 -10.97 -2.02
N ARG A 31 -22.94 -12.25 -2.27
CA ARG A 31 -23.81 -13.09 -1.45
C ARG A 31 -23.01 -14.16 -0.72
N CYS A 32 -23.26 -14.26 0.58
CA CYS A 32 -22.71 -15.28 1.46
C CYS A 32 -23.83 -15.90 2.31
N ARG A 33 -23.70 -17.18 2.69
CA ARG A 33 -24.68 -17.88 3.54
C ARG A 33 -24.00 -18.86 4.50
N GLY A 34 -24.51 -18.95 5.73
CA GLY A 34 -24.02 -19.92 6.71
C GLY A 34 -22.58 -19.65 7.10
N SER A 35 -21.70 -20.65 7.03
CA SER A 35 -20.28 -20.52 7.33
C SER A 35 -19.43 -20.00 6.17
N ASN A 36 -20.06 -19.63 5.04
CA ASN A 36 -19.34 -19.10 3.90
C ASN A 36 -19.10 -17.61 4.10
N ASP A 37 -17.85 -17.17 4.04
CA ASP A 37 -17.50 -15.77 4.22
C ASP A 37 -16.55 -15.30 3.11
N LEU A 38 -16.45 -13.98 2.91
CA LEU A 38 -15.45 -13.39 2.04
C LEU A 38 -14.81 -12.20 2.75
N LYS A 39 -13.48 -12.13 2.66
CA LYS A 39 -12.73 -10.88 2.86
C LYS A 39 -12.02 -10.53 1.55
N ILE A 40 -11.60 -9.28 1.43
CA ILE A 40 -10.74 -8.85 0.33
C ILE A 40 -9.45 -8.22 0.85
N GLU A 41 -8.48 -8.11 -0.06
CA GLU A 41 -7.28 -7.30 0.10
C GLU A 41 -7.12 -6.43 -1.15
N ILE A 42 -6.74 -5.16 -0.97
CA ILE A 42 -6.48 -4.25 -2.09
C ILE A 42 -5.00 -3.86 -2.02
N ASP A 43 -4.23 -4.15 -3.08
CA ASP A 43 -2.76 -4.00 -3.09
C ASP A 43 -2.07 -4.66 -1.89
N GLY A 44 -2.54 -5.86 -1.54
CA GLY A 44 -2.09 -6.63 -0.37
C GLY A 44 -2.53 -6.05 0.98
N ARG A 45 -3.21 -4.90 1.03
CA ARG A 45 -3.75 -4.33 2.26
C ARG A 45 -4.98 -5.11 2.72
N SER A 46 -4.86 -5.68 3.92
CA SER A 46 -6.00 -6.24 4.67
C SER A 46 -6.68 -5.19 5.54
N PHE A 47 -7.96 -5.38 5.81
CA PHE A 47 -8.76 -4.55 6.71
C PHE A 47 -9.08 -5.27 8.01
N ARG A 48 -9.34 -4.51 9.07
CA ARG A 48 -9.64 -5.01 10.42
C ARG A 48 -10.74 -4.20 11.09
N GLU A 49 -11.24 -4.67 12.22
CA GLU A 49 -12.24 -3.97 13.04
C GLU A 49 -11.79 -2.57 13.52
N VAL A 50 -12.77 -1.67 13.69
CA VAL A 50 -12.58 -0.32 14.23
C VAL A 50 -13.55 -0.15 15.41
N PRO A 51 -13.05 0.21 16.61
CA PRO A 51 -11.63 0.30 16.97
C PRO A 51 -10.94 -1.09 16.95
N PRO A 52 -9.61 -1.15 16.75
CA PRO A 52 -8.85 -2.40 16.79
C PRO A 52 -9.07 -3.21 18.08
N GLU A 53 -9.44 -4.48 17.94
CA GLU A 53 -9.52 -5.45 19.03
C GLU A 53 -8.17 -6.14 19.25
N LYS A 54 -8.03 -6.80 20.41
CA LYS A 54 -6.82 -7.58 20.74
C LYS A 54 -6.59 -8.74 19.77
N ASN A 55 -7.67 -9.44 19.40
CA ASN A 55 -7.63 -10.54 18.44
C ASN A 55 -8.17 -10.02 17.11
N VAL A 56 -7.34 -10.01 16.08
CA VAL A 56 -7.71 -9.46 14.77
C VAL A 56 -8.85 -10.27 14.16
N GLN A 57 -9.97 -9.63 13.89
CA GLN A 57 -11.09 -10.21 13.14
C GLN A 57 -10.94 -9.79 11.67
N THR A 58 -11.16 -10.73 10.75
CA THR A 58 -10.98 -10.47 9.31
C THR A 58 -12.18 -10.85 8.44
N TYR A 59 -13.10 -11.67 8.97
CA TYR A 59 -14.32 -12.09 8.27
C TYR A 59 -15.60 -11.65 8.98
N ASP A 60 -15.49 -11.23 10.24
CA ASP A 60 -16.60 -10.68 11.01
C ASP A 60 -16.40 -9.18 11.29
N ILE A 61 -16.14 -8.43 10.22
CA ILE A 61 -15.88 -7.00 10.24
C ILE A 61 -16.74 -6.28 9.18
N PRO A 62 -16.96 -4.96 9.29
CA PRO A 62 -17.80 -4.22 8.34
C PRO A 62 -17.35 -4.34 6.89
N SER A 63 -16.04 -4.43 6.64
CA SER A 63 -15.41 -4.58 5.31
C SER A 63 -15.39 -6.03 4.78
N ALA A 64 -16.10 -6.96 5.43
CA ALA A 64 -16.22 -8.35 5.00
C ALA A 64 -17.69 -8.77 4.74
N TRP A 65 -17.88 -9.90 4.07
CA TRP A 65 -19.17 -10.53 3.84
C TRP A 65 -19.29 -11.80 4.68
N ASN A 66 -20.02 -11.71 5.78
CA ASN A 66 -20.24 -12.82 6.69
C ASN A 66 -21.53 -13.57 6.35
N GLY A 67 -21.43 -14.86 6.02
CA GLY A 67 -22.58 -15.65 5.56
C GLY A 67 -23.65 -15.88 6.61
N SER A 68 -23.27 -15.88 7.89
CA SER A 68 -24.22 -16.06 8.99
C SER A 68 -25.05 -14.79 9.21
N LYS A 69 -24.45 -13.61 9.03
CA LYS A 69 -25.14 -12.31 9.08
C LYS A 69 -25.99 -12.03 7.82
N LEU A 70 -25.53 -12.47 6.65
CA LEU A 70 -26.22 -12.17 5.38
C LEU A 70 -27.35 -13.15 5.03
N GLY A 71 -27.27 -14.41 5.47
CA GLY A 71 -28.32 -15.40 5.21
C GLY A 71 -28.57 -15.71 3.72
N GLY A 72 -27.63 -15.35 2.83
CA GLY A 72 -27.75 -15.46 1.37
C GLY A 72 -28.19 -14.18 0.66
N LEU A 73 -28.51 -13.12 1.40
CA LEU A 73 -28.90 -11.82 0.85
C LEU A 73 -27.67 -11.01 0.41
N LYS A 74 -27.86 -10.08 -0.52
CA LYS A 74 -26.78 -9.23 -1.04
C LYS A 74 -26.29 -8.27 0.02
N LYS A 75 -24.98 -8.07 0.06
CA LYS A 75 -24.35 -6.89 0.66
C LYS A 75 -23.39 -6.27 -0.33
N THR A 76 -23.41 -4.94 -0.39
CA THR A 76 -22.48 -4.15 -1.18
C THR A 76 -21.50 -3.45 -0.25
N ILE A 77 -20.22 -3.46 -0.61
CA ILE A 77 -19.18 -2.71 0.08
C ILE A 77 -18.49 -1.79 -0.91
N VAL A 78 -18.39 -0.52 -0.57
CA VAL A 78 -17.71 0.51 -1.35
C VAL A 78 -16.46 0.95 -0.60
N PHE A 79 -15.29 0.63 -1.15
CA PHE A 79 -14.00 1.08 -0.63
C PHE A 79 -13.64 2.42 -1.25
N LEU A 80 -13.47 3.43 -0.42
CA LEU A 80 -12.95 4.75 -0.78
C LEU A 80 -11.49 4.82 -0.36
N LEU A 81 -10.59 4.88 -1.35
CA LEU A 81 -9.15 4.87 -1.13
C LEU A 81 -8.41 5.63 -2.23
N LYS A 82 -7.24 6.15 -1.86
CA LYS A 82 -6.30 6.73 -2.82
C LYS A 82 -5.66 5.63 -3.64
N LEU A 83 -5.54 5.83 -4.94
CA LEU A 83 -4.77 4.97 -5.85
C LEU A 83 -3.80 5.85 -6.65
N ASP A 84 -2.58 5.36 -6.86
CA ASP A 84 -1.61 5.95 -7.78
C ASP A 84 -1.97 5.62 -9.23
N GLU A 85 -1.42 6.34 -10.21
CA GLU A 85 -1.54 5.90 -11.60
C GLU A 85 -0.80 4.57 -11.79
N GLY A 86 -1.47 3.56 -12.36
CA GLY A 86 -0.85 2.26 -12.62
C GLY A 86 -1.78 1.08 -12.40
N GLU A 87 -1.17 -0.10 -12.26
CA GLU A 87 -1.86 -1.36 -11.97
C GLU A 87 -2.04 -1.55 -10.46
N HIS A 88 -3.21 -2.06 -10.10
CA HIS A 88 -3.64 -2.37 -8.75
C HIS A 88 -4.27 -3.75 -8.71
N THR A 89 -4.35 -4.32 -7.51
CA THR A 89 -4.84 -5.69 -7.31
C THR A 89 -5.99 -5.72 -6.31
N ILE A 90 -6.98 -6.58 -6.58
CA ILE A 90 -7.98 -6.99 -5.61
C ILE A 90 -7.87 -8.50 -5.43
N SER A 91 -7.55 -8.93 -4.22
CA SER A 91 -7.53 -10.35 -3.84
C SER A 91 -8.82 -10.69 -3.11
N PHE A 92 -9.59 -11.63 -3.67
CA PHE A 92 -10.76 -12.22 -3.04
C PHE A 92 -10.35 -13.47 -2.27
N VAL A 93 -10.63 -13.50 -0.96
CA VAL A 93 -10.19 -14.58 -0.06
C VAL A 93 -11.43 -15.20 0.58
N PRO A 94 -12.03 -16.23 -0.04
CA PRO A 94 -13.24 -16.87 0.48
C PRO A 94 -12.93 -17.87 1.60
N ARG A 95 -13.89 -18.03 2.52
CA ARG A 95 -14.05 -19.24 3.34
C ARG A 95 -15.26 -19.99 2.82
N GLY A 96 -15.06 -21.24 2.39
CA GLY A 96 -16.12 -22.02 1.75
C GLY A 96 -16.37 -21.53 0.32
N TRP A 97 -17.62 -21.25 -0.03
CA TRP A 97 -17.98 -20.77 -1.37
C TRP A 97 -18.83 -19.50 -1.31
N VAL A 98 -18.51 -18.54 -2.18
CA VAL A 98 -19.23 -17.25 -2.24
C VAL A 98 -19.64 -16.93 -3.68
N THR A 99 -20.61 -16.03 -3.84
CA THR A 99 -21.03 -15.54 -5.15
C THR A 99 -20.77 -14.05 -5.22
N ILE A 100 -19.77 -13.65 -6.02
CA ILE A 100 -19.53 -12.24 -6.37
C ILE A 100 -20.50 -11.92 -7.51
N GLU A 101 -21.47 -11.05 -7.27
CA GLU A 101 -22.44 -10.70 -8.29
C GLU A 101 -21.92 -9.60 -9.21
N GLU A 102 -21.25 -8.61 -8.62
CA GLU A 102 -20.78 -7.44 -9.33
C GLU A 102 -19.57 -6.87 -8.60
N TRP A 103 -18.63 -6.33 -9.37
CA TRP A 103 -17.68 -5.36 -8.85
C TRP A 103 -17.34 -4.34 -9.92
N SER A 104 -17.05 -3.12 -9.50
CA SER A 104 -16.67 -2.00 -10.36
C SER A 104 -15.80 -1.02 -9.58
N TYR A 105 -15.16 -0.10 -10.29
CA TYR A 105 -14.46 1.01 -9.68
C TYR A 105 -14.71 2.30 -10.47
N ARG A 106 -14.67 3.44 -9.80
CA ARG A 106 -14.79 4.76 -10.42
C ARG A 106 -13.90 5.80 -9.73
N PHE A 107 -13.43 6.76 -10.51
CA PHE A 107 -12.73 7.94 -10.00
C PHE A 107 -13.72 8.88 -9.30
N ILE A 108 -13.28 9.54 -8.21
CA ILE A 108 -14.05 10.55 -7.48
C ILE A 108 -13.50 11.93 -7.86
N GLU A 109 -14.26 12.66 -8.66
CA GLU A 109 -13.86 13.98 -9.18
C GLU A 109 -13.77 15.05 -8.09
N ASN A 110 -14.70 15.03 -7.12
CA ASN A 110 -14.74 15.98 -6.01
C ASN A 110 -14.63 15.25 -4.66
N PRO A 111 -13.44 15.19 -4.05
CA PRO A 111 -13.23 14.48 -2.79
C PRO A 111 -13.90 15.13 -1.57
N SER A 112 -14.23 16.43 -1.65
CA SER A 112 -14.86 17.14 -0.53
C SER A 112 -16.35 16.80 -0.39
N GLU A 113 -16.99 16.36 -1.48
CA GLU A 113 -18.41 16.02 -1.52
C GLU A 113 -18.62 14.79 -2.41
N ILE A 114 -18.66 13.62 -1.78
CA ILE A 114 -18.73 12.34 -2.48
C ILE A 114 -20.17 11.86 -2.48
N GLU A 115 -20.79 11.83 -3.65
CA GLU A 115 -22.18 11.42 -3.82
C GLU A 115 -22.30 10.03 -4.47
N PHE A 116 -23.17 9.20 -3.90
CA PHE A 116 -23.60 7.92 -4.44
C PHE A 116 -25.11 7.93 -4.66
N VAL A 117 -25.53 7.96 -5.93
CA VAL A 117 -26.91 7.69 -6.33
C VAL A 117 -27.07 6.17 -6.42
N ILE A 118 -27.96 5.62 -5.61
CA ILE A 118 -28.10 4.17 -5.39
C ILE A 118 -29.44 3.68 -5.93
N ASP A 119 -30.54 4.35 -5.57
CA ASP A 119 -31.92 4.02 -5.95
C ASP A 119 -32.22 2.51 -5.94
N GLN A 120 -31.83 1.83 -4.86
CA GLN A 120 -31.94 0.40 -4.72
C GLN A 120 -32.85 0.02 -3.55
N GLN A 121 -33.78 -0.91 -3.81
CA GLN A 121 -34.56 -1.54 -2.76
C GLN A 121 -33.80 -2.75 -2.18
N ALA A 122 -33.79 -2.86 -0.86
CA ALA A 122 -33.25 -4.03 -0.17
C ALA A 122 -34.14 -5.26 -0.42
N GLU A 123 -33.52 -6.43 -0.51
CA GLU A 123 -34.26 -7.71 -0.50
C GLU A 123 -35.00 -7.91 0.84
N ASP A 124 -36.10 -8.67 0.87
CA ASP A 124 -36.77 -8.94 2.15
C ASP A 124 -35.87 -9.80 3.06
N GLY A 125 -35.67 -9.35 4.30
CA GLY A 125 -34.84 -10.02 5.29
C GLY A 125 -34.81 -9.29 6.62
N ASP A 126 -34.35 -9.97 7.67
CA ASP A 126 -34.36 -9.46 9.05
C ASP A 126 -33.00 -8.85 9.42
N LYS A 127 -33.00 -7.58 9.83
CA LYS A 127 -31.91 -6.86 10.51
C LYS A 127 -30.48 -7.25 10.12
N ARG A 128 -30.09 -6.94 8.88
CA ARG A 128 -28.81 -7.38 8.32
C ARG A 128 -27.97 -6.23 7.75
N PRO A 129 -26.63 -6.39 7.64
CA PRO A 129 -25.81 -5.48 6.85
C PRO A 129 -26.27 -5.46 5.39
N TRP A 130 -26.36 -4.28 4.80
CA TRP A 130 -26.84 -4.11 3.42
C TRP A 130 -25.83 -3.35 2.55
N LEU A 131 -25.41 -2.16 2.98
CA LEU A 131 -24.42 -1.35 2.30
C LEU A 131 -23.37 -0.85 3.30
N THR A 132 -22.10 -0.94 2.95
CA THR A 132 -21.00 -0.44 3.78
C THR A 132 -20.07 0.44 2.97
N PHE A 133 -19.72 1.61 3.48
CA PHE A 133 -18.61 2.40 2.98
C PHE A 133 -17.40 2.21 3.87
N VAL A 134 -16.26 1.92 3.25
CA VAL A 134 -14.96 1.75 3.90
C VAL A 134 -14.09 2.91 3.49
N LEU A 135 -13.82 3.82 4.41
CA LEU A 135 -12.98 4.99 4.19
C LEU A 135 -11.55 4.64 4.60
N VAL A 136 -10.63 4.57 3.64
CA VAL A 136 -9.27 4.09 3.86
C VAL A 136 -8.29 5.26 3.89
N ASP A 137 -7.80 5.58 5.08
CA ASP A 137 -6.96 6.75 5.36
C ASP A 137 -7.62 8.04 4.88
N LEU A 138 -8.89 8.20 5.23
CA LEU A 138 -9.71 9.37 4.92
C LEU A 138 -10.38 9.86 6.20
N PRO A 139 -10.59 11.17 6.39
CA PRO A 139 -11.42 11.68 7.46
C PRO A 139 -12.91 11.52 7.13
N LEU A 140 -13.79 11.71 8.12
CA LEU A 140 -15.24 11.75 7.88
C LEU A 140 -15.89 12.85 8.72
N ARG A 141 -16.26 13.95 8.08
CA ARG A 141 -16.97 15.04 8.74
C ARG A 141 -18.42 14.67 9.00
N SER A 142 -19.13 14.26 7.96
CA SER A 142 -20.53 13.88 8.05
C SER A 142 -20.95 12.87 6.99
N VAL A 143 -21.98 12.10 7.31
CA VAL A 143 -22.71 11.23 6.39
C VAL A 143 -24.10 11.79 6.21
N THR A 144 -24.55 11.93 4.98
CA THR A 144 -25.97 12.12 4.68
C THR A 144 -26.51 10.93 3.92
N ALA A 145 -27.66 10.41 4.32
CA ALA A 145 -28.34 9.38 3.55
C ALA A 145 -29.82 9.72 3.37
N GLU A 146 -30.40 9.24 2.28
CA GLU A 146 -31.81 9.39 1.97
C GLU A 146 -32.44 8.01 1.72
N ALA A 147 -33.43 7.66 2.53
CA ALA A 147 -34.11 6.38 2.45
C ALA A 147 -35.63 6.54 2.51
N SER A 148 -36.31 5.61 1.85
CA SER A 148 -37.75 5.42 1.90
C SER A 148 -38.08 4.14 2.67
N VAL A 149 -39.03 4.25 3.59
CA VAL A 149 -39.54 3.15 4.41
C VAL A 149 -41.05 3.07 4.31
N SER A 150 -41.60 1.86 4.28
CA SER A 150 -43.05 1.61 4.26
C SER A 150 -43.43 0.59 5.32
N TRP A 151 -44.67 0.70 5.79
CA TRP A 151 -45.26 -0.31 6.67
C TRP A 151 -45.92 -1.42 5.85
N HIS A 152 -45.75 -2.67 6.29
CA HIS A 152 -46.30 -3.87 5.67
C HIS A 152 -47.21 -4.60 6.67
N LEU A 153 -47.70 -5.79 6.32
CA LEU A 153 -48.56 -6.55 7.22
C LEU A 153 -47.78 -7.01 8.47
N PHE A 154 -48.05 -6.39 9.61
CA PHE A 154 -47.48 -6.62 10.95
C PHE A 154 -46.02 -6.23 11.18
N ASP A 155 -45.31 -5.74 10.17
CA ASP A 155 -43.91 -5.32 10.28
C ASP A 155 -43.60 -4.22 9.25
N GLY A 156 -42.50 -3.50 9.39
CA GLY A 156 -42.18 -2.35 8.55
C GLY A 156 -40.72 -2.31 8.12
N ASP A 157 -40.44 -1.52 7.09
CA ASP A 157 -39.08 -1.26 6.65
C ASP A 157 -38.35 -0.38 7.66
N ASP A 158 -37.14 -0.80 8.06
CA ASP A 158 -36.27 -0.01 8.93
C ASP A 158 -34.84 0.05 8.37
N VAL A 159 -34.18 1.20 8.56
CA VAL A 159 -32.75 1.39 8.21
C VAL A 159 -31.99 1.91 9.42
N LYS A 160 -30.93 1.20 9.77
CA LYS A 160 -30.00 1.54 10.85
C LYS A 160 -28.69 2.03 10.24
N LEU A 161 -28.14 3.09 10.83
CA LEU A 161 -26.84 3.64 10.50
C LEU A 161 -25.87 3.32 11.64
N ILE A 162 -24.71 2.78 11.31
CA ILE A 162 -23.63 2.49 12.25
C ILE A 162 -22.37 3.15 11.70
N ILE A 163 -21.64 3.88 12.54
CA ILE A 163 -20.38 4.51 12.18
C ILE A 163 -19.33 4.09 13.21
N ASP A 164 -18.24 3.45 12.76
CA ASP A 164 -17.16 2.93 13.62
C ASP A 164 -17.68 2.13 14.84
N ASN A 165 -18.58 1.17 14.55
CA ASN A 165 -19.24 0.31 15.54
C ASN A 165 -20.19 1.04 16.51
N GLU A 166 -20.41 2.34 16.35
CA GLU A 166 -21.41 3.12 17.09
C GLU A 166 -22.72 3.20 16.32
N VAL A 167 -23.82 2.75 16.94
CA VAL A 167 -25.16 2.84 16.34
C VAL A 167 -25.72 4.25 16.50
N GLU A 168 -26.14 4.85 15.38
CA GLU A 168 -26.80 6.15 15.39
C GLU A 168 -28.22 6.05 15.96
N VAL A 169 -28.46 6.85 17.00
CA VAL A 169 -29.71 6.82 17.75
C VAL A 169 -30.74 7.76 17.11
N ASN A 170 -31.98 7.29 17.00
CA ASN A 170 -33.13 8.10 16.66
C ASN A 170 -33.67 8.81 17.91
N PRO A 171 -33.47 10.13 18.08
CA PRO A 171 -33.91 10.84 19.29
C PRO A 171 -35.44 10.99 19.37
N ASN A 172 -36.14 10.78 18.25
CA ASN A 172 -37.58 11.04 18.15
C ASN A 172 -38.45 9.80 18.47
N SER A 173 -37.84 8.65 18.75
CA SER A 173 -38.59 7.44 19.08
C SER A 173 -37.88 6.56 20.11
N ARG A 174 -38.64 6.12 21.12
CA ARG A 174 -38.18 5.10 22.08
C ARG A 174 -38.27 3.67 21.53
N PHE A 175 -39.25 3.41 20.66
CA PHE A 175 -39.48 2.08 20.07
C PHE A 175 -38.49 1.77 18.94
N TRP A 176 -38.10 2.79 18.17
CA TRP A 176 -37.16 2.69 17.05
C TRP A 176 -35.84 3.40 17.36
N ARG A 177 -35.39 3.31 18.61
CA ARG A 177 -34.21 4.04 19.10
C ARG A 177 -32.97 3.79 18.25
N ASN A 178 -32.80 2.57 17.74
CA ASN A 178 -31.62 2.14 16.97
C ASN A 178 -31.88 2.11 15.46
N TRP A 179 -32.99 2.70 15.00
CA TRP A 179 -33.41 2.72 13.60
C TRP A 179 -33.62 4.17 13.18
N VAL A 180 -32.65 4.67 12.41
CA VAL A 180 -32.60 6.06 11.97
C VAL A 180 -33.75 6.32 10.99
N TRP A 181 -34.06 5.39 10.09
CA TRP A 181 -35.32 5.37 9.36
C TRP A 181 -36.13 4.20 9.83
N HIS A 182 -37.43 4.41 9.99
CA HIS A 182 -38.33 3.35 10.41
C HIS A 182 -39.73 3.59 9.89
N ALA A 183 -40.43 2.50 9.64
CA ALA A 183 -41.83 2.55 9.26
C ALA A 183 -42.76 2.63 10.48
N VAL A 184 -43.99 3.09 10.27
CA VAL A 184 -45.06 3.13 11.27
C VAL A 184 -46.39 2.67 10.67
N PRO A 185 -47.28 2.00 11.45
CA PRO A 185 -48.52 1.41 10.93
C PRO A 185 -49.39 2.29 10.04
N ARG A 186 -49.43 3.60 10.33
CA ARG A 186 -50.24 4.57 9.58
C ARG A 186 -49.85 4.65 8.09
N GLN A 187 -48.61 4.29 7.74
CA GLN A 187 -48.14 4.30 6.35
C GLN A 187 -48.85 3.30 5.44
N ILE A 188 -49.64 2.36 5.98
CA ILE A 188 -50.55 1.56 5.17
C ILE A 188 -51.58 2.41 4.41
N PHE A 189 -51.88 3.62 4.91
CA PHE A 189 -52.76 4.60 4.27
C PHE A 189 -51.98 5.76 3.63
N ASP A 190 -50.95 6.26 4.31
CA ASP A 190 -50.20 7.45 3.86
C ASP A 190 -49.14 7.12 2.79
N GLY A 191 -48.82 5.84 2.60
CA GLY A 191 -47.78 5.35 1.68
C GLY A 191 -46.35 5.40 2.26
N PRO A 192 -45.34 5.04 1.43
CA PRO A 192 -43.94 5.07 1.83
C PRO A 192 -43.48 6.49 2.18
N ARG A 193 -42.62 6.60 3.19
CA ARG A 193 -42.06 7.87 3.65
C ARG A 193 -40.60 7.96 3.30
N LYS A 194 -40.27 8.93 2.45
CA LYS A 194 -38.91 9.29 2.06
C LYS A 194 -38.37 10.38 2.98
N ASN A 195 -37.21 10.18 3.61
CA ASN A 195 -36.55 11.24 4.39
C ASN A 195 -35.03 11.21 4.20
N ARG A 196 -34.44 12.40 4.20
CA ARG A 196 -32.98 12.61 4.22
C ARG A 196 -32.52 12.95 5.63
N LYS A 197 -31.40 12.36 6.08
CA LYS A 197 -30.81 12.64 7.40
C LYS A 197 -29.30 12.77 7.30
N THR A 198 -28.77 13.76 8.00
CA THR A 198 -27.33 14.04 8.10
C THR A 198 -26.86 13.77 9.53
N VAL A 199 -25.75 13.05 9.65
CA VAL A 199 -25.05 12.76 10.91
C VAL A 199 -23.64 13.32 10.80
N VAL A 200 -23.28 14.18 11.76
CA VAL A 200 -21.93 14.76 11.87
C VAL A 200 -21.15 13.97 12.91
N LYS A 201 -19.92 13.58 12.57
CA LYS A 201 -19.03 12.80 13.45
C LYS A 201 -17.65 13.42 13.63
N ASP A 202 -17.18 14.21 12.66
CA ASP A 202 -15.85 14.84 12.68
C ASP A 202 -14.71 13.86 13.00
N LEU A 203 -14.73 12.70 12.33
CA LEU A 203 -13.69 11.67 12.49
C LEU A 203 -12.38 12.12 11.81
N PRO A 204 -11.22 11.91 12.48
CA PRO A 204 -9.92 12.29 11.94
C PRO A 204 -9.51 11.40 10.77
N LEU A 205 -8.36 11.66 10.16
CA LEU A 205 -7.78 10.78 9.14
C LEU A 205 -7.56 9.36 9.71
N GLY A 206 -8.16 8.35 9.08
CA GLY A 206 -8.02 6.97 9.52
C GLY A 206 -8.79 5.96 8.68
N LEU A 207 -8.94 4.76 9.24
CA LEU A 207 -9.84 3.73 8.70
C LEU A 207 -11.20 3.88 9.37
N HIS A 208 -12.24 4.17 8.60
CA HIS A 208 -13.60 4.33 9.11
C HIS A 208 -14.60 3.47 8.36
N TYR A 209 -15.65 3.04 9.07
CA TYR A 209 -16.73 2.25 8.52
C TYR A 209 -18.06 2.97 8.70
N VAL A 210 -18.82 3.09 7.61
CA VAL A 210 -20.20 3.56 7.62
C VAL A 210 -21.07 2.42 7.12
N GLU A 211 -21.89 1.83 8.00
CA GLU A 211 -22.77 0.72 7.66
C GLU A 211 -24.23 1.16 7.67
N LEU A 212 -24.95 0.73 6.64
CA LEU A 212 -26.40 0.78 6.55
C LEU A 212 -26.93 -0.65 6.65
N TRP A 213 -27.70 -0.90 7.70
CA TRP A 213 -28.39 -2.16 7.93
C TRP A 213 -29.86 -2.01 7.58
N ALA A 214 -30.42 -3.03 6.95
CA ALA A 214 -31.82 -3.06 6.52
C ALA A 214 -32.62 -4.11 7.30
N ASP A 215 -33.86 -3.77 7.63
CA ASP A 215 -34.92 -4.70 8.02
C ASP A 215 -36.06 -4.57 7.00
N LYS A 216 -36.60 -5.70 6.54
CA LYS A 216 -37.52 -5.79 5.40
C LYS A 216 -36.93 -5.22 4.10
N THR A 217 -37.66 -4.36 3.40
CA THR A 217 -37.43 -3.94 2.01
C THR A 217 -37.32 -2.41 1.84
N PRO A 218 -36.57 -1.68 2.69
CA PRO A 218 -36.38 -0.25 2.53
C PRO A 218 -35.72 0.07 1.17
N THR A 219 -35.94 1.27 0.68
CA THR A 219 -35.23 1.80 -0.49
C THR A 219 -34.23 2.85 -0.07
N LEU A 220 -32.99 2.73 -0.53
CA LEU A 220 -31.93 3.71 -0.31
C LEU A 220 -31.70 4.44 -1.63
N HIS A 221 -31.93 5.74 -1.61
CA HIS A 221 -31.86 6.58 -2.79
C HIS A 221 -30.45 7.10 -3.01
N GLN A 222 -29.86 7.63 -1.93
CA GLN A 222 -28.62 8.40 -2.03
C GLN A 222 -27.83 8.31 -0.73
N VAL A 223 -26.51 8.32 -0.85
CA VAL A 223 -25.57 8.54 0.27
C VAL A 223 -24.53 9.57 -0.15
N GLU A 224 -24.29 10.54 0.71
CA GLU A 224 -23.24 11.54 0.57
C GLU A 224 -22.25 11.41 1.73
N LEU A 225 -20.97 11.43 1.41
CA LEU A 225 -19.88 11.44 2.39
C LEU A 225 -19.11 12.75 2.26
N ASN A 226 -19.06 13.50 3.36
CA ASN A 226 -18.33 14.76 3.45
C ASN A 226 -17.00 14.50 4.15
N LEU A 227 -15.89 14.61 3.41
CA LEU A 227 -14.54 14.46 3.95
C LEU A 227 -13.99 15.76 4.57
N GLY A 228 -14.78 16.85 4.56
CA GLY A 228 -14.36 18.16 5.04
C GLY A 228 -13.33 18.82 4.13
N GLY A 229 -12.43 19.63 4.71
CA GLY A 229 -11.32 20.29 4.01
C GLY A 229 -10.16 19.35 3.67
N PHE A 230 -10.44 18.07 3.44
CA PHE A 230 -9.45 17.07 3.11
C PHE A 230 -8.81 17.39 1.75
N GLU A 231 -7.48 17.50 1.73
CA GLU A 231 -6.70 17.68 0.51
C GLU A 231 -6.11 16.35 0.07
N LEU A 232 -6.48 15.88 -1.12
CA LEU A 232 -5.79 14.77 -1.77
C LEU A 232 -4.38 15.21 -2.17
N LYS A 233 -3.39 14.60 -1.54
CA LYS A 233 -1.99 14.71 -1.94
C LYS A 233 -1.48 13.31 -2.28
N PRO A 234 -0.72 13.14 -3.38
CA PRO A 234 0.05 11.92 -3.60
C PRO A 234 0.86 11.66 -2.33
N GLU A 235 0.89 10.40 -1.88
CA GLU A 235 1.88 10.06 -0.86
C GLU A 235 3.25 10.37 -1.46
N SER A 236 4.07 11.15 -0.75
CA SER A 236 5.43 11.37 -1.19
C SER A 236 6.09 10.00 -1.27
N LYS A 237 6.46 9.54 -2.49
CA LYS A 237 7.23 8.31 -2.67
C LYS A 237 8.30 8.26 -1.59
N ARG A 238 8.28 7.22 -0.76
CA ARG A 238 9.20 7.08 0.37
C ARG A 238 10.61 7.14 -0.19
N VAL A 239 11.35 8.21 0.11
CA VAL A 239 12.74 8.36 -0.30
C VAL A 239 13.60 7.61 0.74
N PRO A 240 14.39 6.60 0.33
CA PRO A 240 15.22 5.88 1.27
C PRO A 240 16.21 6.80 1.99
N THR A 241 16.47 6.50 3.26
CA THR A 241 17.38 7.25 4.12
C THR A 241 18.35 6.29 4.79
N GLU A 242 19.38 6.82 5.45
CA GLU A 242 20.30 6.00 6.25
C GLU A 242 19.55 5.20 7.33
N SER A 243 18.64 5.85 8.07
CA SER A 243 17.85 5.20 9.13
C SER A 243 16.71 4.31 8.62
N ASP A 244 16.26 4.51 7.38
CA ASP A 244 15.19 3.72 6.76
C ASP A 244 15.55 3.40 5.29
N PRO A 245 16.46 2.44 5.05
CA PRO A 245 17.06 2.21 3.75
C PRO A 245 16.33 1.15 2.91
N ARG A 246 15.17 0.63 3.33
CA ARG A 246 14.48 -0.43 2.57
C ARG A 246 14.18 0.03 1.14
N TRP A 247 14.50 -0.81 0.17
CA TRP A 247 14.22 -0.62 -1.24
C TRP A 247 12.73 -0.39 -1.48
N THR A 248 12.44 0.50 -2.42
CA THR A 248 11.12 1.00 -2.82
C THR A 248 10.63 0.33 -4.11
N GLU A 249 11.25 -0.79 -4.47
CA GLU A 249 11.07 -1.49 -5.76
C GLU A 249 11.67 -0.73 -6.97
N ASN A 250 12.32 0.42 -6.75
CA ASN A 250 13.02 1.17 -7.79
C ASN A 250 14.25 1.92 -7.26
N PHE A 251 15.46 1.53 -7.64
CA PHE A 251 16.68 2.23 -7.21
C PHE A 251 16.84 3.65 -7.79
N ALA A 252 16.04 4.04 -8.79
CA ALA A 252 16.09 5.37 -9.37
C ALA A 252 15.54 6.47 -8.45
N ASP A 253 14.83 6.12 -7.36
CA ASP A 253 14.35 7.07 -6.36
C ASP A 253 15.28 7.26 -5.15
N ASP A 254 16.38 6.48 -5.07
CA ASP A 254 17.42 6.68 -4.08
C ASP A 254 18.15 8.01 -4.34
N PRO A 255 18.39 8.84 -3.31
CA PRO A 255 19.35 9.93 -3.41
C PRO A 255 20.74 9.42 -3.82
N ASP A 256 21.53 10.22 -4.55
CA ASP A 256 22.88 9.86 -4.99
C ASP A 256 23.75 9.27 -3.86
N GLN A 257 23.64 9.87 -2.67
CA GLN A 257 24.32 9.37 -1.47
C GLN A 257 23.87 7.97 -1.07
N ILE A 258 22.58 7.67 -1.11
CA ILE A 258 22.04 6.37 -0.68
C ILE A 258 22.39 5.28 -1.70
N ILE A 259 22.20 5.54 -3.00
CA ILE A 259 22.52 4.53 -4.02
C ILE A 259 24.03 4.22 -4.04
N LEU A 260 24.88 5.24 -3.87
CA LEU A 260 26.32 5.04 -3.73
C LEU A 260 26.66 4.31 -2.40
N ALA A 261 25.95 4.59 -1.31
CA ALA A 261 26.13 3.86 -0.05
C ALA A 261 25.79 2.38 -0.20
N ARG A 262 24.72 2.03 -0.92
CA ARG A 262 24.37 0.64 -1.23
C ARG A 262 25.46 -0.04 -2.03
N ALA A 263 26.03 0.64 -3.02
CA ALA A 263 27.15 0.12 -3.80
C ALA A 263 28.40 -0.14 -2.93
N LEU A 264 28.79 0.83 -2.10
CA LEU A 264 29.92 0.65 -1.18
C LEU A 264 29.67 -0.45 -0.17
N PHE A 265 28.43 -0.58 0.32
CA PHE A 265 28.05 -1.66 1.23
C PHE A 265 28.11 -3.02 0.52
N GLY A 266 27.57 -3.15 -0.69
CA GLY A 266 27.63 -4.37 -1.48
C GLY A 266 29.06 -4.83 -1.79
N GLU A 267 29.94 -3.90 -2.15
CA GLU A 267 31.31 -4.19 -2.56
C GLU A 267 32.30 -4.35 -1.38
N ALA A 268 32.07 -3.60 -0.28
CA ALA A 268 33.05 -3.45 0.79
C ALA A 268 32.45 -3.48 2.21
N ARG A 269 31.38 -4.27 2.41
CA ARG A 269 30.74 -4.50 3.73
C ARG A 269 31.72 -4.94 4.81
N ASN A 270 32.70 -5.76 4.45
CA ASN A 270 33.65 -6.35 5.39
C ASN A 270 34.50 -5.26 6.05
N THR A 271 34.47 -5.19 7.38
CA THR A 271 35.18 -4.17 8.18
C THR A 271 36.70 -4.21 8.05
N LEU A 272 37.27 -5.29 7.51
CA LEU A 272 38.71 -5.40 7.21
C LEU A 272 39.13 -4.61 5.97
N VAL A 273 38.20 -4.29 5.06
CA VAL A 273 38.48 -3.39 3.93
C VAL A 273 38.76 -1.99 4.50
N PRO A 274 39.85 -1.31 4.12
CA PRO A 274 40.19 0.01 4.66
C PRO A 274 39.38 1.12 3.98
N ASP A 275 39.32 2.30 4.62
CA ASP A 275 38.54 3.42 4.11
C ASP A 275 39.08 3.95 2.79
N GLU A 276 40.39 3.92 2.57
CA GLU A 276 41.00 4.33 1.29
C GLU A 276 40.49 3.47 0.13
N ALA A 277 40.23 2.17 0.37
CA ALA A 277 39.65 1.29 -0.64
C ALA A 277 38.19 1.63 -0.92
N ARG A 278 37.37 1.87 0.13
CA ARG A 278 35.97 2.29 -0.04
C ARG A 278 35.86 3.62 -0.78
N ILE A 279 36.72 4.57 -0.42
CA ILE A 279 36.80 5.89 -1.06
C ILE A 279 37.18 5.73 -2.53
N ALA A 280 38.18 4.88 -2.83
CA ALA A 280 38.59 4.61 -4.21
C ALA A 280 37.49 3.96 -5.05
N ILE A 281 36.73 2.99 -4.50
CA ILE A 281 35.57 2.39 -5.19
C ILE A 281 34.49 3.45 -5.47
N GLY A 282 34.18 4.30 -4.49
CA GLY A 282 33.18 5.35 -4.69
C GLY A 282 33.63 6.41 -5.70
N TRP A 283 34.93 6.70 -5.76
CA TRP A 283 35.49 7.57 -6.80
C TRP A 283 35.44 6.94 -8.20
N VAL A 284 35.58 5.62 -8.34
CA VAL A 284 35.32 4.96 -9.62
C VAL A 284 33.90 5.22 -10.13
N VAL A 285 32.89 5.14 -9.25
CA VAL A 285 31.51 5.48 -9.62
C VAL A 285 31.41 6.93 -10.05
N LYS A 286 31.95 7.85 -9.24
CA LYS A 286 31.90 9.29 -9.53
C LYS A 286 32.61 9.67 -10.84
N ASN A 287 33.75 9.04 -11.12
CA ASN A 287 34.53 9.25 -12.34
C ASN A 287 33.79 8.71 -13.57
N ARG A 288 33.05 7.61 -13.43
CA ARG A 288 32.14 7.12 -14.48
C ARG A 288 31.01 8.14 -14.72
N VAL A 289 30.33 8.59 -13.67
CA VAL A 289 29.26 9.61 -13.77
C VAL A 289 29.74 10.88 -14.47
N ALA A 290 30.97 11.32 -14.21
CA ALA A 290 31.57 12.51 -14.83
C ALA A 290 32.06 12.31 -16.28
N SER A 291 32.06 11.07 -16.79
CA SER A 291 32.62 10.72 -18.10
C SER A 291 31.53 10.54 -19.15
N ASN A 292 31.74 11.13 -20.34
CA ASN A 292 30.84 10.94 -21.49
C ASN A 292 30.76 9.48 -22.01
N ARG A 293 31.63 8.58 -21.53
CA ARG A 293 31.62 7.15 -21.89
C ARG A 293 30.55 6.36 -21.13
N TRP A 294 30.10 6.87 -19.98
CA TRP A 294 29.18 6.17 -19.10
C TRP A 294 27.90 6.99 -18.91
N SER A 295 26.92 6.41 -18.22
CA SER A 295 25.73 7.13 -17.81
C SER A 295 26.09 8.28 -16.86
N ASN A 296 25.30 9.35 -16.88
CA ASN A 296 25.57 10.60 -16.17
C ASN A 296 24.87 10.70 -14.80
N THR A 297 24.35 9.59 -14.29
CA THR A 297 23.72 9.51 -12.97
C THR A 297 24.31 8.34 -12.16
N TYR A 298 24.35 8.48 -10.83
CA TYR A 298 24.87 7.42 -9.96
C TYR A 298 24.06 6.13 -10.10
N TRP A 299 22.73 6.23 -10.13
CA TRP A 299 21.84 5.08 -10.24
C TRP A 299 22.10 4.26 -11.50
N GLU A 300 22.20 4.90 -12.67
CA GLU A 300 22.41 4.19 -13.94
C GLU A 300 23.80 3.55 -14.00
N VAL A 301 24.83 4.22 -13.48
CA VAL A 301 26.19 3.66 -13.43
C VAL A 301 26.24 2.42 -12.53
N ILE A 302 25.58 2.48 -11.37
CA ILE A 302 25.63 1.42 -10.36
C ILE A 302 24.80 0.19 -10.78
N THR A 303 23.60 0.41 -11.30
CA THR A 303 22.64 -0.67 -11.60
C THR A 303 22.80 -1.28 -12.99
N LYS A 304 23.69 -0.71 -13.83
CA LYS A 304 24.00 -1.30 -15.13
C LYS A 304 24.51 -2.73 -14.96
N PRO A 305 23.98 -3.71 -15.72
CA PRO A 305 24.35 -5.10 -15.57
C PRO A 305 25.87 -5.33 -15.55
N ALA A 306 26.30 -6.19 -14.63
CA ALA A 306 27.70 -6.56 -14.40
C ALA A 306 28.65 -5.43 -13.96
N GLN A 307 28.16 -4.24 -13.59
CA GLN A 307 29.01 -3.21 -12.96
C GLN A 307 29.21 -3.46 -11.47
N PHE A 308 28.13 -3.72 -10.73
CA PHE A 308 28.11 -4.01 -9.30
C PHE A 308 27.21 -5.22 -9.07
N SER A 309 27.80 -6.38 -8.77
CA SER A 309 27.07 -7.65 -8.92
C SER A 309 25.89 -7.79 -7.96
N ALA A 310 26.00 -7.19 -6.77
CA ALA A 310 24.96 -7.19 -5.76
C ALA A 310 23.63 -6.57 -6.26
N PHE A 311 23.64 -5.75 -7.30
CA PHE A 311 22.41 -5.20 -7.90
C PHE A 311 21.77 -6.11 -8.95
N ASN A 312 22.38 -7.24 -9.32
CA ASN A 312 21.78 -8.15 -10.29
C ASN A 312 20.71 -9.04 -9.64
N ILE A 313 19.66 -9.37 -10.41
CA ILE A 313 18.65 -10.33 -9.98
C ILE A 313 19.31 -11.70 -9.79
N GLY A 314 19.08 -12.31 -8.63
CA GLY A 314 19.61 -13.64 -8.28
C GLY A 314 21.00 -13.66 -7.65
N ASP A 315 21.67 -12.51 -7.51
CA ASP A 315 22.91 -12.42 -6.72
C ASP A 315 22.60 -12.64 -5.23
N SER A 316 23.41 -13.45 -4.54
CA SER A 316 23.25 -13.74 -3.12
C SER A 316 23.35 -12.49 -2.22
N ASN A 317 24.01 -11.43 -2.70
CA ASN A 317 24.17 -10.18 -1.99
C ASN A 317 23.05 -9.16 -2.26
N ARG A 318 22.07 -9.49 -3.12
CA ARG A 318 20.99 -8.58 -3.50
C ARG A 318 20.18 -8.06 -2.31
N LEU A 319 19.89 -8.93 -1.33
CA LEU A 319 19.17 -8.56 -0.11
C LEU A 319 19.89 -7.47 0.70
N TYR A 320 21.23 -7.44 0.68
CA TYR A 320 22.00 -6.44 1.41
C TYR A 320 21.95 -5.06 0.77
N VAL A 321 21.79 -4.98 -0.55
CA VAL A 321 21.60 -3.69 -1.23
C VAL A 321 20.15 -3.28 -1.26
N GLU A 322 19.18 -4.20 -1.14
CA GLU A 322 17.76 -3.87 -1.03
C GLU A 322 17.40 -3.38 0.38
N ASP A 323 17.89 -4.05 1.42
CA ASP A 323 17.69 -3.63 2.81
C ASP A 323 18.97 -3.85 3.63
N PRO A 324 19.87 -2.86 3.68
CA PRO A 324 21.13 -2.94 4.44
C PRO A 324 20.97 -3.30 5.93
N LEU A 325 19.77 -3.12 6.51
CA LEU A 325 19.47 -3.40 7.91
C LEU A 325 18.75 -4.74 8.12
N HIS A 326 18.51 -5.52 7.07
CA HIS A 326 17.69 -6.74 7.12
C HIS A 326 18.19 -7.81 8.10
N THR A 327 19.51 -7.87 8.35
CA THR A 327 20.10 -8.85 9.28
C THR A 327 19.85 -8.49 10.74
N GLY A 328 19.52 -7.22 11.03
CA GLY A 328 19.37 -6.69 12.38
C GLY A 328 20.66 -6.69 13.23
N ASN A 329 21.79 -7.12 12.67
CA ASN A 329 23.04 -7.25 13.44
C ASN A 329 23.81 -5.92 13.50
N GLN A 330 24.54 -5.72 14.59
CA GLN A 330 25.23 -4.45 14.86
C GLN A 330 26.43 -4.21 13.92
N ILE A 331 26.99 -5.25 13.33
CA ILE A 331 28.15 -5.14 12.43
C ILE A 331 27.70 -4.56 11.10
N ASP A 332 26.65 -5.12 10.50
CA ASP A 332 26.07 -4.65 9.25
C ASP A 332 25.50 -3.24 9.41
N LYS A 333 24.82 -2.95 10.53
CA LYS A 333 24.37 -1.59 10.84
C LYS A 333 25.51 -0.57 10.83
N LYS A 334 26.63 -0.88 11.50
CA LYS A 334 27.80 0.02 11.53
C LYS A 334 28.46 0.15 10.16
N ALA A 335 28.55 -0.94 9.40
CA ALA A 335 29.09 -0.92 8.05
C ALA A 335 28.21 -0.10 7.10
N TRP A 336 26.87 -0.16 7.25
CA TRP A 336 25.92 0.66 6.51
C TRP A 336 26.05 2.15 6.85
N GLU A 337 26.01 2.50 8.15
CA GLU A 337 26.22 3.87 8.64
C GLU A 337 27.53 4.47 8.09
N HIS A 338 28.59 3.66 8.07
CA HIS A 338 29.91 4.04 7.59
C HIS A 338 29.96 4.20 6.07
N ALA A 339 29.38 3.28 5.31
CA ALA A 339 29.25 3.38 3.86
C ALA A 339 28.45 4.63 3.46
N ASN A 340 27.34 4.91 4.16
CA ASN A 340 26.55 6.12 3.95
C ASN A 340 27.33 7.40 4.24
N LYS A 341 28.14 7.41 5.31
CA LYS A 341 29.00 8.54 5.65
C LYS A 341 30.08 8.80 4.60
N ILE A 342 30.77 7.76 4.14
CA ILE A 342 31.80 7.89 3.08
C ILE A 342 31.14 8.36 1.78
N SER A 343 30.01 7.75 1.41
CA SER A 343 29.24 8.11 0.23
C SER A 343 28.86 9.60 0.23
N GLY A 344 28.29 10.10 1.32
CA GLY A 344 27.91 11.51 1.45
C GLY A 344 29.08 12.45 1.20
N LYS A 345 30.25 12.15 1.78
CA LYS A 345 31.48 12.92 1.57
C LYS A 345 32.03 12.87 0.15
N ILE A 346 31.86 11.73 -0.54
CA ILE A 346 32.26 11.62 -1.96
C ILE A 346 31.32 12.48 -2.81
N VAL A 347 30.00 12.34 -2.64
CA VAL A 347 29.00 13.11 -3.38
C VAL A 347 29.19 14.61 -3.17
N SER A 348 29.42 15.05 -1.93
CA SER A 348 29.65 16.47 -1.57
C SER A 348 31.03 17.03 -1.93
N ASN A 349 31.93 16.24 -2.55
CA ASN A 349 33.32 16.62 -2.86
C ASN A 349 34.21 16.92 -1.64
N GLU A 350 33.90 16.39 -0.46
CA GLU A 350 34.73 16.55 0.75
C GLU A 350 35.96 15.62 0.79
N LEU A 351 35.94 14.52 0.04
CA LEU A 351 37.06 13.57 -0.07
C LEU A 351 37.67 13.66 -1.46
N LEU A 352 38.98 13.90 -1.56
CA LEU A 352 39.72 13.94 -2.83
C LEU A 352 39.79 12.56 -3.50
N ASP A 353 39.96 12.52 -4.82
CA ASP A 353 40.14 11.28 -5.59
C ASP A 353 41.54 10.68 -5.37
N PRO A 354 41.70 9.55 -4.66
CA PRO A 354 42.99 8.91 -4.50
C PRO A 354 43.41 8.13 -5.77
N THR A 355 42.48 7.89 -6.69
CA THR A 355 42.64 6.96 -7.81
C THR A 355 43.15 7.60 -9.10
N GLN A 356 43.31 8.93 -9.12
CA GLN A 356 43.74 9.70 -10.30
C GLN A 356 42.85 9.44 -11.53
N GLY A 357 41.52 9.49 -11.34
CA GLY A 357 40.55 9.32 -12.41
C GLY A 357 40.24 7.87 -12.77
N ALA A 358 40.47 6.90 -11.87
CA ALA A 358 40.16 5.51 -12.18
C ALA A 358 38.68 5.32 -12.47
N ASN A 359 38.38 4.48 -13.46
CA ASN A 359 37.03 4.12 -13.88
C ASN A 359 36.83 2.60 -13.95
N HIS A 360 37.85 1.81 -13.60
CA HIS A 360 37.78 0.36 -13.42
C HIS A 360 38.54 -0.04 -12.16
N TYR A 361 38.10 -1.11 -11.50
CA TYR A 361 38.84 -1.75 -10.42
C TYR A 361 38.59 -3.25 -10.43
N TYR A 362 39.49 -4.01 -9.78
CA TYR A 362 39.24 -5.41 -9.42
C TYR A 362 40.02 -5.77 -8.15
N ASP A 363 39.52 -6.76 -7.43
CA ASP A 363 40.15 -7.33 -6.24
C ASP A 363 40.98 -8.58 -6.60
N ASP A 364 42.09 -8.81 -5.91
CA ASP A 364 43.00 -9.94 -6.18
C ASP A 364 42.44 -11.32 -5.80
N SER A 365 41.22 -11.40 -5.25
CA SER A 365 40.46 -12.65 -5.13
C SER A 365 39.99 -13.23 -6.46
N ILE A 366 39.98 -12.46 -7.55
CA ILE A 366 39.67 -12.95 -8.89
C ILE A 366 40.90 -12.97 -9.79
N SER A 367 40.82 -13.75 -10.89
CA SER A 367 41.85 -13.73 -11.93
C SER A 367 41.93 -12.36 -12.59
N THR A 368 43.15 -11.88 -12.87
CA THR A 368 43.39 -10.59 -13.54
C THR A 368 42.54 -10.48 -14.82
N PRO A 369 41.60 -9.52 -14.87
CA PRO A 369 40.76 -9.31 -16.03
C PRO A 369 41.58 -8.97 -17.27
N SER A 370 41.07 -9.32 -18.46
CA SER A 370 41.78 -9.06 -19.73
C SER A 370 42.12 -7.58 -19.94
N TRP A 371 41.23 -6.68 -19.53
CA TRP A 371 41.43 -5.23 -19.61
C TRP A 371 42.56 -4.72 -18.71
N ALA A 372 42.94 -5.47 -17.67
CA ALA A 372 43.98 -5.06 -16.71
C ALA A 372 45.39 -5.56 -17.08
N LYS A 373 45.52 -6.65 -17.85
CA LYS A 373 46.78 -7.40 -18.02
C LYS A 373 47.98 -6.57 -18.45
N ASP A 374 47.77 -5.62 -19.35
CA ASP A 374 48.84 -4.81 -19.95
C ASP A 374 48.83 -3.34 -19.45
N HIS A 375 48.00 -3.04 -18.45
CA HIS A 375 47.89 -1.71 -17.86
C HIS A 375 48.52 -1.68 -16.48
N LYS A 376 48.98 -0.50 -16.06
CA LYS A 376 49.44 -0.28 -14.68
C LYS A 376 48.32 0.36 -13.86
N PRO A 377 48.07 -0.11 -12.63
CA PRO A 377 47.09 0.54 -11.78
C PRO A 377 47.56 1.96 -11.42
N THR A 378 46.62 2.89 -11.38
CA THR A 378 46.85 4.27 -10.91
C THR A 378 46.84 4.37 -9.39
N PHE A 379 46.16 3.43 -8.73
CA PHE A 379 46.12 3.29 -7.28
C PHE A 379 45.95 1.82 -6.89
N THR A 380 46.55 1.44 -5.77
CA THR A 380 46.42 0.10 -5.19
C THR A 380 46.13 0.26 -3.70
N ALA A 381 44.99 -0.26 -3.26
CA ALA A 381 44.69 -0.39 -1.83
C ALA A 381 45.07 -1.80 -1.37
N THR A 382 45.72 -1.92 -0.22
CA THR A 382 46.20 -3.19 0.31
C THR A 382 45.78 -3.34 1.76
N TYR A 383 45.32 -4.53 2.15
CA TYR A 383 44.88 -4.83 3.51
C TYR A 383 45.09 -6.29 3.88
N ILE A 384 44.84 -6.63 5.15
CA ILE A 384 44.86 -8.01 5.64
C ILE A 384 43.41 -8.52 5.70
N ASN A 385 43.11 -9.57 4.95
CA ASN A 385 41.77 -10.14 4.90
C ASN A 385 41.49 -11.08 6.08
N GLN A 386 40.27 -11.63 6.12
CA GLN A 386 39.80 -12.52 7.19
C GLN A 386 40.60 -13.82 7.36
N TYR A 387 41.45 -14.17 6.38
CA TYR A 387 42.33 -15.33 6.43
C TYR A 387 43.77 -14.97 6.82
N ASN A 388 43.99 -13.76 7.33
CA ASN A 388 45.31 -13.21 7.68
C ASN A 388 46.28 -13.19 6.47
N LYS A 389 45.73 -13.00 5.27
CA LYS A 389 46.50 -12.87 4.02
C LYS A 389 46.43 -11.43 3.51
N LYS A 390 47.53 -10.99 2.90
CA LYS A 390 47.58 -9.73 2.17
C LYS A 390 46.65 -9.83 0.95
N ALA A 391 45.71 -8.89 0.84
CA ALA A 391 44.79 -8.72 -0.27
C ALA A 391 44.97 -7.31 -0.86
N SER A 392 44.67 -7.16 -2.15
CA SER A 392 44.89 -5.93 -2.91
C SER A 392 43.73 -5.65 -3.85
N ILE A 393 43.30 -4.39 -3.89
CA ILE A 393 42.35 -3.88 -4.88
C ILE A 393 43.11 -2.92 -5.78
N PHE A 394 43.03 -3.17 -7.09
CA PHE A 394 43.76 -2.43 -8.11
C PHE A 394 42.79 -1.53 -8.88
N PHE A 395 43.15 -0.26 -9.07
CA PHE A 395 42.33 0.76 -9.72
C PHE A 395 43.01 1.26 -11.00
N TYR A 396 42.25 1.43 -12.07
CA TYR A 396 42.75 1.77 -13.41
C TYR A 396 41.91 2.87 -14.07
N ASN A 397 42.58 3.74 -14.82
CA ASN A 397 41.97 4.74 -15.70
C ASN A 397 42.12 4.27 -17.17
N LEU A 398 41.03 3.83 -17.80
CA LEU A 398 41.00 3.17 -19.11
C LEU A 398 39.97 3.75 -20.10
#